data_AF-A0A2M7AV10-F1
#
_entry.id   AF-A0A2M7AV10-F1
#
_cell.length_a   1.000
_cell.length_b   1.000
_cell.length_c   1.000
_cell.angle_alpha   90.00
_cell.angle_beta   90.00
_cell.angle_gamma   90.00
#
_symmetry.space_group_name_H-M   'P 1'
#
loop_
_entity.id
_entity.type
_entity.pdbx_description
1 polymer ?
#
loop_
_entity_poly.entity_id
_entity_poly.type
_entity_poly.pdbx_seq_one_letter_code
_entity_poly.pdbx_strand_id
1 'polypeptide(L)'
;MISQHPDHGSKPYWQKSAFIKTGDEIKECFLSFSELETSEYKWDWEGKYVDESVIEKLLSEHHDYFKKNPLGKEKFLTFRLPNPKVETEFRLGRAFMGILGASGLAKKIGFHSPPLFEVILPMTESAEEMIAIQEAFKEIASLKHVLYDFGEESLKHIEIIPLFEQVTTIIKSDSILEKYLELHQKKFHFKPVYLRPYLARSDPALNSGLVPTVLAIKIGLSHYIEFEKKHNIKLYPIIGSASLPFRGGLTPDTVEQFCREYSGIKTVLIQSAFRYDYEKKSVIKAI
;
A
#
# COMPACT_ATOMS: atom_id res chain seq x y z
N MET A 1 -8.32 -0.01 2.04
CA MET A 1 -7.18 0.87 1.70
C MET A 1 -7.64 1.92 0.70
N ILE A 2 -7.61 3.20 1.05
CA ILE A 2 -7.84 4.31 0.12
C ILE A 2 -6.62 4.50 -0.79
N SER A 3 -6.83 5.02 -2.01
CA SER A 3 -5.73 5.40 -2.91
C SER A 3 -5.98 6.70 -3.66
N GLN A 4 -4.88 7.26 -4.16
CA GLN A 4 -4.81 8.53 -4.88
C GLN A 4 -5.08 8.41 -6.39
N HIS A 5 -5.78 7.36 -6.85
CA HIS A 5 -6.06 7.15 -8.26
C HIS A 5 -6.95 8.27 -8.83
N PRO A 6 -6.65 8.80 -10.02
CA PRO A 6 -7.41 9.89 -10.64
C PRO A 6 -8.57 9.34 -11.49
N ASP A 7 -9.44 8.50 -10.91
CA ASP A 7 -10.51 7.81 -11.64
C ASP A 7 -11.91 8.42 -11.48
N HIS A 8 -12.07 9.46 -10.64
CA HIS A 8 -13.36 10.12 -10.41
C HIS A 8 -13.70 11.16 -11.48
N GLY A 9 -14.99 11.32 -11.76
CA GLY A 9 -15.51 12.39 -12.62
C GLY A 9 -16.03 13.62 -11.86
N SER A 10 -16.49 13.40 -10.63
CA SER A 10 -17.20 14.38 -9.81
C SER A 10 -16.26 15.15 -8.88
N LYS A 11 -16.76 16.22 -8.26
CA LYS A 11 -15.96 16.97 -7.29
C LYS A 11 -15.94 16.22 -5.96
N PRO A 12 -14.78 16.07 -5.29
CA PRO A 12 -14.76 15.62 -3.91
C PRO A 12 -15.63 16.52 -3.04
N TYR A 13 -16.38 15.95 -2.09
CA TYR A 13 -17.32 16.69 -1.24
C TYR A 13 -16.67 17.81 -0.41
N TRP A 14 -15.36 17.79 -0.27
CA TRP A 14 -14.55 18.74 0.51
C TRP A 14 -13.77 19.74 -0.36
N GLN A 15 -13.95 19.73 -1.68
CA GLN A 15 -13.22 20.55 -2.66
C GLN A 15 -14.14 21.25 -3.67
N LYS A 16 -13.71 22.40 -4.21
CA LYS A 16 -14.47 23.19 -5.20
C LYS A 16 -14.28 22.74 -6.66
N SER A 17 -13.24 21.95 -6.90
CA SER A 17 -12.83 21.42 -8.21
C SER A 17 -12.71 19.90 -8.15
N ALA A 18 -12.84 19.23 -9.30
CA ALA A 18 -12.59 17.79 -9.40
C ALA A 18 -11.10 17.48 -9.28
N PHE A 19 -10.22 18.39 -9.72
CA PHE A 19 -8.78 18.17 -9.60
C PHE A 19 -8.31 18.31 -8.14
N ILE A 20 -7.75 17.22 -7.60
CA ILE A 20 -7.09 17.18 -6.29
C ILE A 20 -5.62 17.49 -6.49
N LYS A 21 -5.14 18.61 -5.93
CA LYS A 21 -3.73 18.99 -5.99
C LYS A 21 -2.94 18.22 -4.93
N THR A 22 -1.63 18.06 -5.13
CA THR A 22 -0.75 17.43 -4.13
C THR A 22 -0.92 18.01 -2.71
N GLY A 23 -0.99 19.35 -2.59
CA GLY A 23 -1.18 19.98 -1.28
C GLY A 23 -2.53 19.69 -0.61
N ASP A 24 -3.52 19.27 -1.38
CA ASP A 24 -4.84 18.87 -0.87
C ASP A 24 -4.86 17.39 -0.42
N GLU A 25 -3.87 16.57 -0.81
CA GLU A 25 -3.83 15.14 -0.51
C GLU A 25 -3.62 14.85 0.98
N ILE A 26 -2.99 15.76 1.73
CA ILE A 26 -2.88 15.67 3.20
C ILE A 26 -4.28 15.73 3.84
N LYS A 27 -5.06 16.74 3.45
CA LYS A 27 -6.46 16.89 3.88
C LYS A 27 -7.27 15.67 3.44
N GLU A 28 -7.10 15.22 2.19
CA GLU A 28 -7.78 14.02 1.70
C GLU A 28 -7.48 12.78 2.55
N CYS A 29 -6.22 12.56 2.89
CA CYS A 29 -5.78 11.46 3.74
C CYS A 29 -6.42 11.54 5.13
N PHE A 30 -6.38 12.71 5.77
CA PHE A 30 -7.02 12.92 7.05
C PHE A 30 -8.54 12.68 7.01
N LEU A 31 -9.24 13.21 6.01
CA LEU A 31 -10.70 13.01 5.87
C LEU A 31 -11.06 11.56 5.57
N SER A 32 -10.20 10.84 4.84
CA SER A 32 -10.36 9.42 4.59
C SER A 32 -10.31 8.59 5.88
N PHE A 33 -9.49 9.00 6.85
CA PHE A 33 -9.46 8.36 8.16
C PHE A 33 -10.58 8.83 9.09
N SER A 34 -10.82 10.14 9.16
CA SER A 34 -11.69 10.75 10.18
C SER A 34 -13.17 10.76 9.80
N GLU A 35 -13.51 10.86 8.51
CA GLU A 35 -14.90 10.96 8.06
C GLU A 35 -15.38 9.71 7.32
N LEU A 36 -14.48 8.99 6.64
CA LEU A 36 -14.81 7.72 5.99
C LEU A 36 -14.42 6.50 6.84
N GLU A 37 -13.82 6.73 8.01
CA GLU A 37 -13.42 5.71 9.00
C GLU A 37 -12.50 4.59 8.46
N THR A 38 -11.89 4.79 7.29
CA THR A 38 -11.01 3.79 6.69
C THR A 38 -9.78 3.54 7.55
N SER A 39 -9.21 2.33 7.45
CA SER A 39 -8.05 1.92 8.25
C SER A 39 -6.72 2.20 7.57
N GLU A 40 -6.67 2.30 6.23
CA GLU A 40 -5.42 2.34 5.48
C GLU A 40 -5.51 3.30 4.30
N TYR A 41 -4.45 4.09 4.07
CA TYR A 41 -4.32 5.02 2.94
C TYR A 41 -3.00 4.74 2.22
N LYS A 42 -3.05 4.55 0.89
CA LYS A 42 -1.89 4.37 0.03
C LYS A 42 -1.37 5.71 -0.47
N TRP A 43 -0.10 6.01 -0.18
CA TRP A 43 0.58 7.22 -0.61
C TRP A 43 1.49 6.92 -1.81
N ASP A 44 1.22 7.53 -2.97
CA ASP A 44 1.78 7.12 -4.26
C ASP A 44 3.07 7.86 -4.63
N TRP A 45 4.22 7.33 -4.19
CA TRP A 45 5.53 7.87 -4.55
C TRP A 45 5.99 7.54 -5.97
N GLU A 46 5.29 6.66 -6.69
CA GLU A 46 5.65 6.25 -8.06
C GLU A 46 5.13 7.28 -9.06
N GLY A 47 3.80 7.39 -9.21
CA GLY A 47 3.18 8.16 -10.28
C GLY A 47 3.05 9.67 -10.01
N LYS A 48 3.43 10.16 -8.83
CA LYS A 48 3.17 11.55 -8.39
C LYS A 48 4.37 12.25 -7.77
N TYR A 49 4.43 13.57 -7.95
CA TYR A 49 5.31 14.43 -7.16
C TYR A 49 4.68 14.66 -5.78
N VAL A 50 4.93 13.72 -4.88
CA VAL A 50 4.28 13.65 -3.57
C VAL A 50 4.82 14.67 -2.58
N ASP A 51 4.03 14.92 -1.55
CA ASP A 51 4.50 15.61 -0.36
C ASP A 51 5.33 14.66 0.52
N GLU A 52 6.65 14.89 0.56
CA GLU A 52 7.59 14.09 1.35
C GLU A 52 7.38 14.27 2.87
N SER A 53 6.71 15.36 3.29
CA SER A 53 6.45 15.71 4.69
C SER A 53 5.09 15.22 5.22
N VAL A 54 4.46 14.26 4.53
CA VAL A 54 3.09 13.79 4.84
C VAL A 54 2.88 13.41 6.31
N ILE A 55 3.82 12.68 6.93
CA ILE A 55 3.70 12.29 8.33
C ILE A 55 3.79 13.50 9.26
N GLU A 56 4.73 14.41 9.02
CA GLU A 56 4.89 15.61 9.85
C GLU A 56 3.63 16.47 9.82
N LYS A 57 3.07 16.70 8.62
CA LYS A 57 1.83 17.47 8.46
C LYS A 57 0.64 16.79 9.09
N LEU A 58 0.44 15.49 8.88
CA LEU A 58 -0.67 14.76 9.51
C LEU A 58 -0.60 14.84 11.04
N LEU A 59 0.59 14.62 11.62
CA LEU A 59 0.76 14.61 13.07
C LEU A 59 0.70 16.01 13.69
N SER A 60 1.14 17.05 12.97
CA SER A 60 1.10 18.44 13.47
C SER A 60 -0.26 19.11 13.28
N GLU A 61 -0.88 18.97 12.10
CA GLU A 61 -2.17 19.58 11.77
C GLU A 61 -3.35 18.85 12.44
N HIS A 62 -3.20 17.55 12.73
CA HIS A 62 -4.26 16.70 13.29
C HIS A 62 -3.81 15.89 14.52
N HIS A 63 -2.98 16.53 15.36
CA HIS A 63 -2.38 15.93 16.56
C HIS A 63 -3.35 15.12 17.44
N ASP A 64 -4.46 15.74 17.87
CA ASP A 64 -5.38 15.11 18.82
C ASP A 64 -6.10 13.88 18.24
N TYR A 65 -6.31 13.87 16.92
CA TYR A 65 -6.90 12.74 16.23
C TYR A 65 -5.93 11.55 16.19
N PHE A 66 -4.70 11.77 15.75
CA PHE A 66 -3.69 10.71 15.62
C PHE A 66 -3.13 10.23 16.98
N LYS A 67 -3.26 11.04 18.04
CA LYS A 67 -2.97 10.56 19.40
C LYS A 67 -3.96 9.49 19.84
N LYS A 68 -5.23 9.59 19.42
CA LYS A 68 -6.28 8.59 19.68
C LYS A 68 -6.27 7.45 18.66
N ASN A 69 -5.85 7.75 17.43
CA ASN A 69 -5.82 6.83 16.29
C ASN A 69 -4.39 6.72 15.73
N PRO A 70 -3.45 6.08 16.46
CA PRO A 70 -2.04 6.09 16.11
C PRO A 70 -1.78 5.47 14.72
N LEU A 71 -1.00 6.20 13.91
CA LEU A 71 -0.43 5.68 12.66
C LEU A 71 0.53 4.52 12.96
N GLY A 72 0.52 3.50 12.11
CA GLY A 72 1.29 2.28 12.27
C GLY A 72 0.66 1.24 13.21
N LYS A 73 -0.48 1.57 13.85
CA LYS A 73 -1.18 0.67 14.78
C LYS A 73 -2.68 0.58 14.53
N GLU A 74 -3.39 1.70 14.56
CA GLU A 74 -4.85 1.74 14.32
C GLU A 74 -5.16 2.23 12.90
N LYS A 75 -4.36 3.18 12.41
CA LYS A 75 -4.41 3.70 11.04
C LYS A 75 -3.10 3.40 10.35
N PHE A 76 -3.14 3.13 9.05
CA PHE A 76 -1.98 2.71 8.27
C PHE A 76 -1.80 3.65 7.08
N LEU A 77 -0.63 4.26 6.98
CA LEU A 77 -0.20 4.93 5.77
C LEU A 77 0.82 4.01 5.09
N THR A 78 0.62 3.70 3.82
CA THR A 78 1.43 2.69 3.11
C THR A 78 2.00 3.31 1.84
N PHE A 79 3.32 3.42 1.76
CA PHE A 79 3.98 4.05 0.61
C PHE A 79 4.01 3.08 -0.58
N ARG A 80 3.51 3.50 -1.75
CA ARG A 80 3.83 2.83 -3.02
C ARG A 80 5.11 3.41 -3.55
N LEU A 81 6.19 2.65 -3.43
CA LEU A 81 7.53 3.07 -3.80
C LEU A 81 7.65 3.28 -5.31
N PRO A 82 8.54 4.18 -5.77
CA PRO A 82 8.97 4.19 -7.16
C PRO A 82 9.69 2.88 -7.47
N ASN A 83 9.41 2.26 -8.63
CA ASN A 83 10.16 1.08 -9.06
C ASN A 83 11.49 1.50 -9.71
N PRO A 84 12.66 1.06 -9.21
CA PRO A 84 13.97 1.40 -9.77
C PRO A 84 14.19 1.00 -11.23
N LYS A 85 13.40 0.05 -11.76
CA LYS A 85 13.45 -0.33 -13.19
C LYS A 85 12.92 0.77 -14.11
N VAL A 86 12.07 1.67 -13.60
CA VAL A 86 11.32 2.65 -14.40
C VAL A 86 11.62 4.08 -13.98
N GLU A 87 11.77 4.31 -12.67
CA GLU A 87 11.98 5.61 -12.06
C GLU A 87 13.44 5.83 -11.65
N THR A 88 13.86 7.08 -11.53
CA THR A 88 15.21 7.44 -11.06
C THR A 88 15.45 7.00 -9.61
N GLU A 89 16.69 6.59 -9.32
CA GLU A 89 17.17 6.10 -8.04
C GLU A 89 16.96 7.11 -6.89
N PHE A 90 16.96 8.41 -7.18
CA PHE A 90 16.84 9.47 -6.18
C PHE A 90 15.51 9.44 -5.43
N ARG A 91 14.42 9.02 -6.09
CA ARG A 91 13.09 9.00 -5.48
C ARG A 91 12.95 7.89 -4.44
N LEU A 92 13.58 6.74 -4.70
CA LEU A 92 13.57 5.61 -3.75
C LEU A 92 14.31 5.98 -2.47
N GLY A 93 15.49 6.60 -2.60
CA GLY A 93 16.26 7.09 -1.46
C GLY A 93 15.45 8.07 -0.60
N ARG A 94 14.78 9.05 -1.20
CA ARG A 94 13.92 9.99 -0.47
C ARG A 94 12.77 9.30 0.26
N ALA A 95 12.11 8.32 -0.35
CA ALA A 95 11.05 7.57 0.30
C ALA A 95 11.55 6.83 1.56
N PHE A 96 12.73 6.20 1.49
CA PHE A 96 13.33 5.52 2.63
C PHE A 96 13.72 6.49 3.75
N MET A 97 14.35 7.61 3.40
CA MET A 97 14.68 8.68 4.35
C MET A 97 13.41 9.23 5.02
N GLY A 98 12.33 9.38 4.25
CA GLY A 98 11.02 9.80 4.76
C GLY A 98 10.44 8.81 5.78
N ILE A 99 10.55 7.50 5.53
CA ILE A 99 10.12 6.45 6.48
C ILE A 99 10.93 6.53 7.78
N LEU A 100 12.25 6.63 7.69
CA LEU A 100 13.13 6.71 8.86
C LEU A 100 12.91 8.01 9.64
N GLY A 101 12.80 9.14 8.94
CA GLY A 101 12.49 10.45 9.52
C GLY A 101 11.15 10.45 10.24
N ALA A 102 10.12 9.83 9.64
CA ALA A 102 8.82 9.65 10.26
C ALA A 102 8.90 8.82 11.55
N SER A 103 9.68 7.74 11.57
CA SER A 103 9.90 6.93 12.77
C SER A 103 10.57 7.73 13.89
N GLY A 104 11.63 8.47 13.57
CA GLY A 104 12.35 9.32 14.52
C GLY A 104 11.48 10.45 15.06
N LEU A 105 10.74 11.14 14.18
CA LEU A 105 9.81 12.20 14.56
C LEU A 105 8.74 11.66 15.52
N ALA A 106 8.01 10.61 15.12
CA ALA A 106 6.93 10.03 15.92
C ALA A 106 7.40 9.63 17.32
N LYS A 107 8.60 9.01 17.42
CA LYS A 107 9.21 8.67 18.71
C LYS A 107 9.49 9.91 19.55
N LYS A 108 10.10 10.95 18.95
CA LYS A 108 10.45 12.20 19.64
C LYS A 108 9.24 12.94 20.19
N ILE A 109 8.11 12.91 19.49
CA ILE A 109 6.87 13.57 19.92
C ILE A 109 5.94 12.66 20.76
N GLY A 110 6.38 11.43 21.08
CA GLY A 110 5.63 10.51 21.94
C GLY A 110 4.45 9.79 21.28
N PHE A 111 4.47 9.65 19.95
CA PHE A 111 3.50 8.89 19.18
C PHE A 111 3.97 7.44 18.97
N HIS A 112 3.08 6.57 18.47
CA HIS A 112 3.47 5.23 18.06
C HIS A 112 4.56 5.30 17.00
N SER A 113 5.60 4.47 17.15
CA SER A 113 6.70 4.37 16.21
C SER A 113 7.05 2.89 15.99
N PRO A 114 7.29 2.45 14.74
CA PRO A 114 7.24 3.25 13.52
C PRO A 114 5.80 3.57 13.03
N PRO A 115 5.53 4.80 12.53
CA PRO A 115 4.23 5.12 11.93
C PRO A 115 4.07 4.57 10.49
N LEU A 116 5.19 4.16 9.88
CA LEU A 116 5.31 3.59 8.54
C LEU A 116 6.22 2.37 8.63
N PHE A 117 5.75 1.19 8.26
CA PHE A 117 6.55 -0.03 8.29
C PHE A 117 6.30 -0.96 7.09
N GLU A 118 5.23 -0.74 6.33
CA GLU A 118 4.89 -1.45 5.11
C GLU A 118 5.08 -0.58 3.87
N VAL A 119 5.59 -1.18 2.80
CA VAL A 119 5.79 -0.51 1.51
C VAL A 119 5.29 -1.38 0.36
N ILE A 120 4.69 -0.76 -0.66
CA ILE A 120 4.25 -1.43 -1.88
C ILE A 120 5.33 -1.28 -2.94
N LEU A 121 5.78 -2.41 -3.51
CA LEU A 121 6.67 -2.44 -4.67
C LEU A 121 5.83 -2.68 -5.95
N PRO A 122 5.59 -1.66 -6.79
CA PRO A 122 4.87 -1.84 -8.06
C PRO A 122 5.67 -2.66 -9.05
N MET A 123 5.01 -3.24 -10.04
CA MET A 123 5.62 -4.02 -11.14
C MET A 123 6.58 -5.11 -10.63
N THR A 124 6.23 -5.79 -9.54
CA THR A 124 7.08 -6.84 -8.98
C THR A 124 7.01 -8.08 -9.88
N GLU A 125 8.16 -8.57 -10.33
CA GLU A 125 8.25 -9.77 -11.18
C GLU A 125 9.08 -10.91 -10.58
N SER A 126 9.90 -10.60 -9.57
CA SER A 126 10.83 -11.56 -8.97
C SER A 126 11.04 -11.35 -7.47
N ALA A 127 11.52 -12.40 -6.80
CA ALA A 127 11.88 -12.34 -5.39
C ALA A 127 13.15 -11.50 -5.15
N GLU A 128 14.07 -11.54 -6.11
CA GLU A 128 15.31 -10.75 -6.11
C GLU A 128 15.04 -9.25 -6.02
N GLU A 129 14.03 -8.74 -6.72
CA GLU A 129 13.65 -7.32 -6.64
C GLU A 129 13.24 -6.91 -5.23
N MET A 130 12.40 -7.72 -4.58
CA MET A 130 11.98 -7.46 -3.20
C MET A 130 13.19 -7.51 -2.24
N ILE A 131 14.10 -8.47 -2.44
CA ILE A 131 15.33 -8.56 -1.64
C ILE A 131 16.23 -7.34 -1.84
N ALA A 132 16.39 -6.85 -3.07
CA ALA A 132 17.18 -5.66 -3.36
C ALA A 132 16.62 -4.42 -2.64
N ILE A 133 15.30 -4.27 -2.59
CA ILE A 133 14.63 -3.20 -1.81
C ILE A 133 14.91 -3.33 -0.31
N GLN A 134 14.84 -4.56 0.25
CA GLN A 134 15.18 -4.78 1.67
C GLN A 134 16.64 -4.43 1.97
N GLU A 135 17.58 -4.83 1.11
CA GLU A 135 19.00 -4.54 1.28
C GLU A 135 19.27 -3.04 1.21
N ALA A 136 18.73 -2.35 0.20
CA ALA A 136 18.87 -0.91 0.05
C ALA A 136 18.28 -0.14 1.24
N PHE A 137 17.10 -0.54 1.74
CA PHE A 137 16.52 0.07 2.94
C PHE A 137 17.41 -0.15 4.16
N LYS A 138 17.89 -1.38 4.38
CA LYS A 138 18.76 -1.73 5.51
C LYS A 138 20.07 -0.94 5.47
N GLU A 139 20.66 -0.73 4.31
CA GLU A 139 21.87 0.08 4.13
C GLU A 139 21.63 1.54 4.52
N ILE A 140 20.54 2.15 4.02
CA ILE A 140 20.17 3.54 4.36
C ILE A 140 19.84 3.67 5.85
N ALA A 141 19.11 2.71 6.43
CA ALA A 141 18.78 2.66 7.85
C ALA A 141 20.02 2.47 8.76
N SER A 142 21.12 1.94 8.20
CA SER A 142 22.38 1.71 8.92
C SER A 142 23.34 2.90 8.87
N LEU A 143 22.99 3.98 8.15
CA LEU A 143 23.79 5.21 8.14
C LEU A 143 23.85 5.81 9.55
N LYS A 144 25.06 6.04 10.05
CA LYS A 144 25.30 6.62 11.38
C LYS A 144 26.14 7.88 11.26
N HIS A 145 25.59 9.00 11.72
CA HIS A 145 26.32 10.27 11.85
C HIS A 145 25.73 11.09 12.99
N VAL A 146 26.51 11.95 13.65
CA VAL A 146 26.04 12.76 14.79
C VAL A 146 24.87 13.69 14.45
N LEU A 147 24.77 14.12 13.19
CA LEU A 147 23.66 14.93 12.67
C LEU A 147 22.50 14.09 12.11
N TYR A 148 22.70 12.78 12.00
CA TYR A 148 21.78 11.85 11.36
C TYR A 148 21.65 10.60 12.25
N ASP A 149 21.04 10.82 13.41
CA ASP A 149 20.79 9.81 14.43
C ASP A 149 19.29 9.71 14.69
N PHE A 150 18.68 8.61 14.25
CA PHE A 150 17.28 8.29 14.52
C PHE A 150 17.09 7.49 15.82
N GLY A 151 18.15 7.32 16.60
CA GLY A 151 18.18 6.53 17.84
C GLY A 151 18.43 5.04 17.61
N GLU A 152 18.82 4.34 18.67
CA GLU A 152 19.23 2.91 18.61
C GLU A 152 18.12 1.93 18.18
N GLU A 153 16.86 2.31 18.42
CA GLU A 153 15.66 1.53 18.07
C GLU A 153 15.04 1.97 16.73
N SER A 154 15.85 2.54 15.82
CA SER A 154 15.38 2.90 14.50
C SER A 154 14.88 1.69 13.71
N LEU A 155 13.93 1.93 12.80
CA LEU A 155 13.41 0.90 11.90
C LEU A 155 14.52 0.38 10.99
N LYS A 156 14.85 -0.91 11.11
CA LYS A 156 15.91 -1.58 10.32
C LYS A 156 15.39 -2.48 9.22
N HIS A 157 14.08 -2.69 9.19
CA HIS A 157 13.40 -3.58 8.27
C HIS A 157 12.03 -3.00 7.95
N ILE A 158 11.60 -3.14 6.71
CA ILE A 158 10.26 -2.78 6.25
C ILE A 158 9.60 -4.03 5.70
N GLU A 159 8.29 -4.13 5.79
CA GLU A 159 7.54 -5.23 5.20
C GLU A 159 7.18 -4.87 3.76
N ILE A 160 7.56 -5.72 2.80
CA ILE A 160 7.32 -5.48 1.38
C ILE A 160 6.02 -6.14 0.94
N ILE A 161 5.17 -5.33 0.32
CA ILE A 161 3.91 -5.68 -0.32
C ILE A 161 4.16 -5.73 -1.84
N PRO A 162 4.40 -6.92 -2.44
CA PRO A 162 4.62 -7.01 -3.87
C PRO A 162 3.31 -6.78 -4.63
N LEU A 163 3.31 -5.83 -5.56
CA LEU A 163 2.20 -5.59 -6.48
C LEU A 163 2.47 -6.29 -7.82
N PHE A 164 1.66 -7.30 -8.10
CA PHE A 164 1.71 -8.13 -9.31
C PHE A 164 0.71 -7.63 -10.36
N GLU A 165 1.22 -7.21 -11.52
CA GLU A 165 0.46 -6.48 -12.54
C GLU A 165 0.30 -7.20 -13.88
N GLN A 166 0.80 -8.43 -13.99
CA GLN A 166 0.68 -9.26 -15.20
C GLN A 166 -0.03 -10.57 -14.87
N VAL A 167 -0.91 -11.03 -15.77
CA VAL A 167 -1.66 -12.29 -15.63
C VAL A 167 -0.74 -13.47 -15.30
N THR A 168 0.36 -13.61 -16.05
CA THR A 168 1.32 -14.71 -15.87
C THR A 168 2.03 -14.63 -14.52
N THR A 169 2.35 -13.42 -14.05
CA THR A 169 3.00 -13.18 -12.75
C THR A 169 2.04 -13.41 -11.60
N ILE A 170 0.78 -12.99 -11.72
CA ILE A 170 -0.27 -13.25 -10.72
C ILE A 170 -0.45 -14.76 -10.51
N ILE A 171 -0.55 -15.54 -11.61
CA ILE A 171 -0.75 -17.00 -11.56
C ILE A 171 0.38 -17.71 -10.79
N LYS A 172 1.64 -17.27 -10.97
CA LYS A 172 2.83 -17.87 -10.35
C LYS A 172 3.31 -17.14 -9.09
N SER A 173 2.51 -16.21 -8.56
CA SER A 173 2.95 -15.31 -7.50
C SER A 173 3.31 -16.03 -6.21
N ASP A 174 2.65 -17.15 -5.90
CA ASP A 174 2.99 -18.05 -4.79
C ASP A 174 4.45 -18.54 -4.87
N SER A 175 4.92 -18.90 -6.06
CA SER A 175 6.29 -19.36 -6.27
C SER A 175 7.30 -18.21 -6.09
N ILE A 176 6.93 -16.98 -6.46
CA ILE A 176 7.74 -15.78 -6.21
C ILE A 176 7.84 -15.53 -4.70
N LEU A 177 6.74 -15.63 -3.96
CA LEU A 177 6.73 -15.48 -2.51
C LEU A 177 7.54 -16.59 -1.81
N GLU A 178 7.48 -17.83 -2.30
CA GLU A 178 8.24 -18.94 -1.72
C GLU A 178 9.74 -18.68 -1.83
N LYS A 179 10.19 -18.32 -3.04
CA LYS A 179 11.57 -17.91 -3.28
C LYS A 179 11.97 -16.70 -2.43
N TYR A 180 11.07 -15.75 -2.22
CA TYR A 180 11.30 -14.61 -1.34
C TYR A 180 11.57 -15.05 0.10
N LEU A 181 10.76 -15.96 0.66
CA LEU A 181 10.98 -16.51 2.01
C LEU A 181 12.34 -17.19 2.14
N GLU A 182 12.76 -17.95 1.12
CA GLU A 182 14.06 -18.63 1.11
C GLU A 182 15.22 -17.63 1.10
N LEU A 183 15.17 -16.65 0.19
CA LEU A 183 16.19 -15.61 0.09
C LEU A 183 16.23 -14.76 1.37
N HIS A 184 15.08 -14.47 1.95
CA HIS A 184 14.96 -13.71 3.18
C HIS A 184 15.61 -14.45 4.36
N GLN A 185 15.32 -15.74 4.52
CA GLN A 185 15.98 -16.57 5.54
C GLN A 185 17.49 -16.67 5.31
N LYS A 186 17.93 -16.76 4.06
CA LYS A 186 19.35 -16.86 3.71
C LYS A 186 20.12 -15.56 4.00
N LYS A 187 19.56 -14.39 3.66
CA LYS A 187 20.23 -13.08 3.77
C LYS A 187 20.05 -12.40 5.12
N PHE A 188 18.87 -12.52 5.72
CA PHE A 188 18.51 -11.81 6.95
C PHE A 188 18.37 -12.73 8.17
N HIS A 189 18.48 -14.05 7.98
CA HIS A 189 18.40 -15.05 9.05
C HIS A 189 17.05 -15.18 9.76
N PHE A 190 15.99 -14.60 9.20
CA PHE A 190 14.61 -14.82 9.63
C PHE A 190 13.67 -14.92 8.42
N LYS A 191 12.42 -15.32 8.64
CA LYS A 191 11.34 -15.22 7.64
C LYS A 191 10.35 -14.13 8.06
N PRO A 192 9.74 -13.40 7.11
CA PRO A 192 8.61 -12.53 7.40
C PRO A 192 7.52 -13.28 8.17
N VAL A 193 6.91 -12.59 9.14
CA VAL A 193 5.85 -13.18 9.99
C VAL A 193 4.55 -13.36 9.21
N TYR A 194 4.35 -12.51 8.21
CA TYR A 194 3.23 -12.54 7.28
C TYR A 194 3.65 -11.98 5.92
N LEU A 195 2.79 -12.13 4.92
CA LEU A 195 2.96 -11.50 3.60
C LEU A 195 1.65 -10.84 3.16
N ARG A 196 1.73 -9.71 2.46
CA ARG A 196 0.56 -9.05 1.86
C ARG A 196 0.74 -8.99 0.34
N PRO A 197 0.45 -10.05 -0.42
CA PRO A 197 0.54 -9.97 -1.87
C PRO A 197 -0.56 -9.06 -2.41
N TYR A 198 -0.21 -8.16 -3.32
CA TYR A 198 -1.14 -7.22 -3.93
C TYR A 198 -1.36 -7.61 -5.40
N LEU A 199 -2.59 -8.02 -5.71
CA LEU A 199 -3.04 -8.37 -7.05
C LEU A 199 -3.67 -7.17 -7.76
N ALA A 200 -3.07 -6.72 -8.87
CA ALA A 200 -3.66 -5.68 -9.70
C ALA A 200 -4.83 -6.22 -10.51
N ARG A 201 -5.84 -5.37 -10.73
CA ARG A 201 -7.01 -5.70 -11.56
C ARG A 201 -7.07 -4.87 -12.84
N SER A 202 -6.52 -3.66 -12.82
CA SER A 202 -6.61 -2.71 -13.93
C SER A 202 -5.64 -3.03 -15.07
N ASP A 203 -4.34 -3.05 -14.78
CA ASP A 203 -3.30 -3.23 -15.82
C ASP A 203 -3.36 -4.60 -16.50
N PRO A 204 -3.53 -5.73 -15.79
CA PRO A 204 -3.66 -7.01 -16.48
C PRO A 204 -4.94 -7.08 -17.33
N ALA A 205 -6.04 -6.42 -16.91
CA ALA A 205 -7.26 -6.38 -17.72
C ALA A 205 -7.07 -5.59 -19.01
N LEU A 206 -6.32 -4.48 -18.94
CA LEU A 206 -5.92 -3.70 -20.11
C LEU A 206 -5.04 -4.52 -21.07
N ASN A 207 -4.05 -5.23 -20.52
CA ASN A 207 -3.01 -5.90 -21.31
C ASN A 207 -3.40 -7.30 -21.81
N SER A 208 -4.30 -7.99 -21.10
CA SER A 208 -4.62 -9.41 -21.34
C SER A 208 -6.12 -9.69 -21.34
N GLY A 209 -6.96 -8.66 -21.18
CA GLY A 209 -8.42 -8.79 -21.17
C GLY A 209 -8.99 -9.10 -19.78
N LEU A 210 -10.29 -8.79 -19.65
CA LEU A 210 -11.03 -8.94 -18.40
C LEU A 210 -11.04 -10.39 -17.88
N VAL A 211 -11.42 -11.35 -18.74
CA VAL A 211 -11.60 -12.75 -18.33
C VAL A 211 -10.30 -13.39 -17.86
N PRO A 212 -9.17 -13.31 -18.60
CA PRO A 212 -7.91 -13.87 -18.14
C PRO A 212 -7.44 -13.27 -16.81
N THR A 213 -7.66 -11.97 -16.61
CA THR A 213 -7.31 -11.27 -15.36
C THR A 213 -8.09 -11.77 -14.16
N VAL A 214 -9.41 -11.89 -14.30
CA VAL A 214 -10.27 -12.40 -13.22
C VAL A 214 -9.88 -13.84 -12.85
N LEU A 215 -9.63 -14.69 -13.85
CA LEU A 215 -9.19 -16.07 -13.63
C LEU A 215 -7.82 -16.12 -12.94
N ALA A 216 -6.86 -15.30 -13.39
CA ALA A 216 -5.54 -15.22 -12.78
C ALA A 216 -5.61 -14.87 -11.30
N ILE A 217 -6.40 -13.85 -10.94
CA ILE A 217 -6.60 -13.43 -9.55
C ILE A 217 -7.17 -14.58 -8.72
N LYS A 218 -8.20 -15.28 -9.21
CA LYS A 218 -8.79 -16.42 -8.50
C LYS A 218 -7.79 -17.56 -8.31
N ILE A 219 -6.97 -17.86 -9.33
CA ILE A 219 -5.90 -18.86 -9.23
C ILE A 219 -4.88 -18.43 -8.16
N GLY A 220 -4.40 -17.19 -8.20
CA GLY A 220 -3.44 -16.66 -7.22
C GLY A 220 -3.99 -16.72 -5.79
N LEU A 221 -5.24 -16.30 -5.57
CA LEU A 221 -5.90 -16.40 -4.27
C LEU A 221 -6.03 -17.86 -3.79
N SER A 222 -6.31 -18.80 -4.69
CA SER A 222 -6.35 -20.22 -4.36
C SER A 222 -4.97 -20.76 -3.97
N HIS A 223 -3.91 -20.38 -4.70
CA HIS A 223 -2.55 -20.79 -4.38
C HIS A 223 -2.09 -20.22 -3.03
N TYR A 224 -2.52 -19.02 -2.66
CA TYR A 224 -2.18 -18.42 -1.36
C TYR A 224 -2.69 -19.24 -0.18
N ILE A 225 -3.85 -19.91 -0.30
CA ILE A 225 -4.36 -20.82 0.74
C ILE A 225 -3.40 -22.01 0.93
N GLU A 226 -2.92 -22.61 -0.16
CA GLU A 226 -1.97 -23.72 -0.12
C GLU A 226 -0.60 -23.25 0.39
N PHE A 227 -0.18 -22.06 0.02
CA PHE A 227 1.04 -21.42 0.53
C PHE A 227 1.00 -21.26 2.05
N GLU A 228 -0.09 -20.73 2.61
CA GLU A 228 -0.25 -20.55 4.06
C GLU A 228 -0.10 -21.89 4.79
N LYS A 229 -0.71 -22.97 4.26
CA LYS A 229 -0.61 -24.32 4.83
C LYS A 229 0.82 -24.86 4.76
N LYS A 230 1.48 -24.70 3.61
CA LYS A 230 2.83 -25.23 3.35
C LYS A 230 3.89 -24.56 4.21
N HIS A 231 3.82 -23.24 4.37
CA HIS A 231 4.87 -22.46 5.02
C HIS A 231 4.53 -21.99 6.44
N ASN A 232 3.28 -22.16 6.89
CA ASN A 232 2.78 -21.66 8.17
C ASN A 232 3.02 -20.14 8.36
N ILE A 233 2.87 -19.39 7.27
CA ILE A 233 2.97 -17.92 7.23
C ILE A 233 1.64 -17.38 6.74
N LYS A 234 1.09 -16.38 7.45
CA LYS A 234 -0.20 -15.81 7.09
C LYS A 234 -0.09 -14.87 5.90
N LEU A 235 -1.05 -14.97 4.98
CA LEU A 235 -1.18 -14.09 3.83
C LEU A 235 -2.40 -13.17 4.01
N TYR A 236 -2.21 -11.89 3.68
CA TYR A 236 -3.28 -10.90 3.66
C TYR A 236 -3.39 -10.25 2.27
N PRO A 237 -3.98 -10.96 1.28
CA PRO A 237 -4.00 -10.48 -0.09
C PRO A 237 -4.78 -9.18 -0.26
N ILE A 238 -4.22 -8.29 -1.07
CA ILE A 238 -4.81 -7.00 -1.44
C ILE A 238 -5.27 -7.08 -2.89
N ILE A 239 -6.44 -6.52 -3.21
CA ILE A 239 -6.90 -6.38 -4.59
C ILE A 239 -7.02 -4.92 -5.00
N GLY A 240 -6.42 -4.58 -6.15
CA GLY A 240 -6.44 -3.24 -6.75
C GLY A 240 -7.50 -3.10 -7.80
N SER A 241 -8.72 -2.80 -7.37
CA SER A 241 -9.90 -2.62 -8.22
C SER A 241 -10.31 -1.16 -8.34
N ALA A 242 -10.91 -0.79 -9.47
CA ALA A 242 -11.63 0.48 -9.64
C ALA A 242 -13.15 0.24 -9.82
N SER A 243 -13.92 1.32 -9.90
CA SER A 243 -15.39 1.23 -9.92
C SER A 243 -15.98 0.70 -11.21
N LEU A 244 -15.35 0.95 -12.36
CA LEU A 244 -15.87 0.42 -13.63
C LEU A 244 -15.66 -1.09 -13.75
N PRO A 245 -16.61 -1.85 -14.35
CA PRO A 245 -16.50 -3.30 -14.51
C PRO A 245 -15.22 -3.76 -15.23
N PHE A 246 -14.64 -2.96 -16.11
CA PHE A 246 -13.37 -3.29 -16.77
C PHE A 246 -12.14 -3.19 -15.85
N ARG A 247 -12.23 -2.47 -14.73
CA ARG A 247 -11.13 -2.30 -13.76
C ARG A 247 -11.40 -2.82 -12.35
N GLY A 248 -12.61 -3.23 -12.02
CA GLY A 248 -12.91 -3.87 -10.74
C GLY A 248 -14.39 -4.16 -10.57
N GLY A 249 -15.21 -3.19 -10.94
CA GLY A 249 -16.64 -3.20 -10.63
C GLY A 249 -16.91 -2.96 -9.15
N LEU A 250 -15.97 -2.41 -8.38
CA LEU A 250 -16.16 -2.12 -6.96
C LEU A 250 -16.82 -0.75 -6.77
N THR A 251 -18.08 -0.75 -6.36
CA THR A 251 -18.88 0.43 -6.06
C THR A 251 -19.59 0.22 -4.72
N PRO A 252 -20.15 1.28 -4.10
CA PRO A 252 -20.94 1.12 -2.88
C PRO A 252 -22.09 0.11 -3.02
N ASP A 253 -22.62 -0.08 -4.23
CA ASP A 253 -23.75 -0.97 -4.50
C ASP A 253 -23.33 -2.42 -4.82
N THR A 254 -22.04 -2.68 -5.09
CA THR A 254 -21.55 -3.99 -5.54
C THR A 254 -20.63 -4.68 -4.52
N VAL A 255 -20.42 -4.11 -3.34
CA VAL A 255 -19.46 -4.62 -2.34
C VAL A 255 -19.66 -6.10 -2.05
N GLU A 256 -20.89 -6.55 -1.80
CA GLU A 256 -21.14 -7.96 -1.48
C GLU A 256 -20.80 -8.89 -2.64
N GLN A 257 -21.17 -8.53 -3.86
CA GLN A 257 -20.86 -9.31 -5.06
C GLN A 257 -19.34 -9.35 -5.28
N PHE A 258 -18.66 -8.22 -5.09
CA PHE A 258 -17.22 -8.09 -5.22
C PHE A 258 -16.49 -8.99 -4.20
N CYS A 259 -16.92 -8.96 -2.94
CA CYS A 259 -16.34 -9.82 -1.89
C CYS A 259 -16.56 -11.31 -2.15
N ARG A 260 -17.74 -11.71 -2.66
CA ARG A 260 -17.99 -13.09 -3.08
C ARG A 260 -17.08 -13.50 -4.24
N GLU A 261 -16.98 -12.63 -5.25
CA GLU A 261 -16.19 -12.89 -6.47
C GLU A 261 -14.70 -13.09 -6.17
N TYR A 262 -14.16 -12.30 -5.23
CA TYR A 262 -12.75 -12.34 -4.84
C TYR A 262 -12.56 -12.88 -3.42
N SER A 263 -13.33 -13.91 -3.05
CA SER A 263 -13.21 -14.57 -1.75
C SER A 263 -11.76 -14.98 -1.47
N GLY A 264 -11.23 -14.56 -0.32
CA GLY A 264 -9.83 -14.78 0.09
C GLY A 264 -9.02 -13.50 0.26
N ILE A 265 -9.43 -12.40 -0.38
CA ILE A 265 -8.83 -11.07 -0.13
C ILE A 265 -9.03 -10.62 1.32
N LYS A 266 -8.09 -9.82 1.83
CA LYS A 266 -8.14 -9.20 3.16
C LYS A 266 -8.13 -7.67 3.10
N THR A 267 -7.77 -7.09 1.96
CA THR A 267 -7.82 -5.64 1.75
C THR A 267 -8.32 -5.33 0.36
N VAL A 268 -9.29 -4.41 0.27
CA VAL A 268 -9.74 -3.82 -0.99
C VAL A 268 -9.18 -2.42 -1.16
N LEU A 269 -8.80 -2.11 -2.40
CA LEU A 269 -8.49 -0.74 -2.79
C LEU A 269 -9.77 0.03 -3.10
N ILE A 270 -9.98 1.14 -2.40
CA ILE A 270 -11.05 2.09 -2.65
C ILE A 270 -10.43 3.28 -3.39
N GLN A 271 -10.77 3.44 -4.66
CA GLN A 271 -10.27 4.52 -5.51
C GLN A 271 -11.14 5.78 -5.37
N SER A 272 -10.80 6.84 -6.11
CA SER A 272 -11.45 8.13 -5.95
C SER A 272 -12.88 8.12 -6.50
N ALA A 273 -13.15 7.39 -7.59
CA ALA A 273 -14.50 7.27 -8.13
C ALA A 273 -15.48 6.72 -7.08
N PHE A 274 -15.10 5.64 -6.38
CA PHE A 274 -15.89 5.08 -5.29
C PHE A 274 -16.22 6.13 -4.22
N ARG A 275 -15.26 7.02 -3.91
CA ARG A 275 -15.41 8.02 -2.83
C ARG A 275 -16.19 9.27 -3.25
N TYR A 276 -16.11 9.65 -4.52
CA TYR A 276 -16.52 10.99 -4.96
C TYR A 276 -17.60 11.01 -6.04
N ASP A 277 -17.79 9.92 -6.79
CA ASP A 277 -18.87 9.80 -7.78
C ASP A 277 -20.17 9.22 -7.19
N TYR A 278 -20.13 8.84 -5.91
CA TYR A 278 -21.28 8.30 -5.17
C TYR A 278 -21.59 9.16 -3.96
N GLU A 279 -22.85 9.13 -3.54
CA GLU A 279 -23.30 9.83 -2.33
C GLU A 279 -22.49 9.38 -1.11
N LYS A 280 -21.94 10.35 -0.36
CA LYS A 280 -21.06 10.07 0.79
C LYS A 280 -21.67 9.12 1.81
N LYS A 281 -22.99 9.19 2.03
CA LYS A 281 -23.71 8.28 2.94
C LYS A 281 -23.65 6.83 2.46
N SER A 282 -23.77 6.59 1.15
CA SER A 282 -23.64 5.26 0.55
C SER A 282 -22.20 4.76 0.65
N VAL A 283 -21.22 5.65 0.42
CA VAL A 283 -19.79 5.34 0.59
C VAL A 283 -19.48 4.87 2.01
N ILE A 284 -19.91 5.62 3.03
CA ILE A 284 -19.69 5.26 4.45
C ILE A 284 -20.36 3.93 4.79
N LYS A 285 -21.59 3.70 4.33
CA LYS A 285 -22.30 2.44 4.58
C LYS A 285 -21.59 1.23 3.95
N ALA A 286 -20.91 1.44 2.82
CA ALA A 286 -20.27 0.39 2.05
C ALA A 286 -18.87 0.02 2.57
N ILE A 287 -18.21 0.93 3.32
CA ILE A 287 -16.93 0.72 4.00
C ILE A 287 -17.16 -0.09 5.28
#